data_AF-A0A6A6EUS3-F1
#
_entry.id   AF-A0A6A6EUS3-F1
#
_cell.length_a   1.000
_cell.length_b   1.000
_cell.length_c   1.000
_cell.angle_alpha   90.00
_cell.angle_beta   90.00
_cell.angle_gamma   90.00
#
_symmetry.space_group_name_H-M   'P 1'
#
loop_
_entity.id
_entity.type
_entity.pdbx_description
1 polymer ?
#
loop_
_entity_poly.entity_id
_entity_poly.type
_entity_poly.pdbx_seq_one_letter_code
_entity_poly.pdbx_strand_id
1 'polypeptide(L)'
;LYHSSAKCYVYLLDVLVDKRKADYDTFSYTWESAFRASRWFSRGWTLQELLAPPTVMFFSKEGKPLGDKASLEQQIHEITHIPISALQGAPLREFDIEERMSWTGKRQTTREEDKAYSLLGIFSISMLPNYGEGKESAFKRLRKEIRE
;
A
#
# COMPACT_ATOMS: atom_id res chain seq x y z
N LEU A 1 -1.55 7.93 -13.18
CA LEU A 1 -1.75 6.67 -12.42
C LEU A 1 -0.42 5.94 -12.36
N TYR A 2 -0.04 5.38 -11.22
CA TYR A 2 1.29 4.76 -10.99
C TYR A 2 1.63 3.55 -11.88
N HIS A 3 0.70 3.12 -12.74
CA HIS A 3 0.81 1.96 -13.64
C HIS A 3 2.04 2.00 -14.55
N SER A 4 2.56 3.19 -14.88
CA SER A 4 3.72 3.34 -15.77
C SER A 4 5.05 3.52 -15.01
N SER A 5 5.04 3.40 -13.67
CA SER A 5 6.27 3.56 -12.88
C SER A 5 7.04 2.25 -12.84
N ALA A 6 8.32 2.29 -13.27
CA ALA A 6 9.22 1.14 -13.13
C ALA A 6 9.65 0.91 -11.67
N LYS A 7 9.73 1.97 -10.85
CA LYS A 7 10.18 1.89 -9.45
C LYS A 7 9.47 2.92 -8.58
N CYS A 8 9.10 2.54 -7.37
CA CYS A 8 8.64 3.46 -6.33
C CYS A 8 9.63 3.47 -5.17
N TYR A 9 9.96 4.65 -4.67
CA TYR A 9 10.81 4.84 -3.50
C TYR A 9 9.93 5.34 -2.36
N VAL A 10 9.89 4.58 -1.27
CA VAL A 10 9.05 4.86 -0.10
C VAL A 10 9.94 5.24 1.05
N TYR A 11 9.78 6.47 1.53
CA TYR A 11 10.50 7.00 2.68
C TYR A 11 9.60 7.00 3.92
N LEU A 12 9.91 6.13 4.87
CA LEU A 12 9.13 5.90 6.07
C LEU A 12 9.62 6.81 7.21
N LEU A 13 9.00 7.99 7.32
CA LEU A 13 9.35 9.01 8.31
C LEU A 13 9.17 8.57 9.78
N ASP A 14 8.43 7.50 10.01
CA ASP A 14 8.12 6.93 11.32
C ASP A 14 8.90 5.65 11.64
N VAL A 15 9.85 5.26 10.79
CA VAL A 15 10.73 4.09 11.01
C VAL A 15 12.14 4.56 11.28
N LEU A 16 12.66 4.27 12.48
CA LEU A 16 14.04 4.52 12.88
C LEU A 16 14.81 3.19 12.93
N VAL A 17 16.09 3.22 12.58
CA VAL A 17 16.96 2.02 12.57
C VAL A 17 17.92 1.98 13.78
N ASP A 18 17.96 3.02 14.60
CA ASP A 18 19.03 3.23 15.59
C ASP A 18 19.36 2.02 16.48
N LYS A 19 20.67 1.77 16.58
CA LYS A 19 21.31 0.67 17.31
C LYS A 19 21.10 0.84 18.81
N ARG A 20 20.38 -0.07 19.46
CA ARG A 20 20.67 -0.33 20.89
C ARG A 20 21.99 -1.11 20.97
N LYS A 21 22.79 -0.72 21.95
CA LYS A 21 24.22 -1.02 22.17
C LYS A 21 24.64 -2.48 21.90
N ALA A 22 25.94 -2.60 21.59
CA ALA A 22 26.72 -3.82 21.52
C ALA A 22 26.34 -4.83 22.61
N ASP A 23 25.75 -5.94 22.19
CA ASP A 23 26.04 -7.26 22.74
C ASP A 23 25.94 -8.26 21.60
N TYR A 24 26.81 -9.26 21.67
CA TYR A 24 27.11 -10.21 20.61
C TYR A 24 25.85 -10.94 20.09
N ASP A 25 25.81 -11.05 18.75
CA ASP A 25 25.26 -12.20 18.03
C ASP A 25 23.73 -12.42 17.98
N THR A 26 22.96 -11.38 17.64
CA THR A 26 21.63 -11.57 17.02
C THR A 26 21.29 -10.38 16.11
N PHE A 27 21.26 -10.59 14.78
CA PHE A 27 20.66 -9.65 13.83
C PHE A 27 19.13 -9.64 13.99
N SER A 28 18.65 -9.13 15.11
CA SER A 28 17.25 -8.74 15.25
C SER A 28 17.08 -7.42 14.50
N TYR A 29 16.25 -7.41 13.46
CA TYR A 29 15.93 -6.19 12.72
C TYR A 29 15.25 -5.19 13.67
N THR A 30 16.04 -4.29 14.26
CA THR A 30 15.58 -3.27 15.22
C THR A 30 14.43 -2.41 14.68
N TRP A 31 14.26 -2.39 13.35
CA TRP A 31 13.27 -1.60 12.64
C TRP A 31 11.97 -2.35 12.29
N GLU A 32 11.92 -3.69 12.35
CA GLU A 32 10.77 -4.46 11.79
C GLU A 32 9.44 -4.09 12.49
N SER A 33 9.45 -4.00 13.82
CA SER A 33 8.29 -3.56 14.59
C SER A 33 7.79 -2.17 14.16
N ALA A 34 8.72 -1.23 13.93
CA ALA A 34 8.37 0.11 13.49
C ALA A 34 7.85 0.12 12.04
N PHE A 35 8.42 -0.71 11.16
CA PHE A 35 7.93 -0.88 9.80
C PHE A 35 6.50 -1.40 9.77
N ARG A 36 6.20 -2.45 10.55
CA ARG A 36 4.85 -3.01 10.69
C ARG A 36 3.84 -1.99 11.22
N ALA A 37 4.29 -1.09 12.08
CA ALA A 37 3.48 -0.01 12.64
C ALA A 37 3.43 1.27 11.76
N SER A 38 4.14 1.30 10.63
CA SER A 38 4.26 2.52 9.83
C SER A 38 2.90 2.97 9.30
N ARG A 39 2.62 4.27 9.43
CA ARG A 39 1.42 4.92 8.90
C ARG A 39 1.34 4.85 7.38
N TRP A 40 2.44 4.54 6.68
CA TRP A 40 2.40 4.38 5.23
C TRP A 40 1.42 3.26 4.82
N PHE A 41 1.33 2.17 5.59
CA PHE A 41 0.39 1.07 5.32
C PHE A 41 -1.07 1.41 5.59
N SER A 42 -1.34 2.46 6.37
CA SER A 42 -2.70 2.90 6.69
C SER A 42 -3.17 4.07 5.83
N ARG A 43 -2.37 4.64 4.93
CA ARG A 43 -2.82 5.70 4.02
C ARG A 43 -3.55 5.11 2.81
N GLY A 44 -4.64 5.73 2.35
CA GLY A 44 -5.40 5.24 1.19
C GLY A 44 -4.57 5.13 -0.09
N TRP A 45 -3.99 6.25 -0.53
CA TRP A 45 -3.28 6.35 -1.82
C TRP A 45 -2.04 5.47 -1.96
N THR A 46 -1.42 5.06 -0.85
CA THR A 46 -0.23 4.20 -0.89
C THR A 46 -0.55 2.77 -1.35
N LEU A 47 -1.83 2.41 -1.48
CA LEU A 47 -2.24 1.14 -2.09
C LEU A 47 -1.78 1.04 -3.54
N GLN A 48 -1.95 2.11 -4.32
CA GLN A 48 -1.50 2.15 -5.71
C GLN A 48 0.03 2.21 -5.80
N GLU A 49 0.67 2.92 -4.88
CA GLU A 49 2.15 2.96 -4.78
C GLU A 49 2.74 1.57 -4.50
N LEU A 50 2.03 0.72 -3.76
CA LEU A 50 2.47 -0.65 -3.46
C LEU A 50 2.28 -1.61 -4.63
N LEU A 51 1.11 -1.56 -5.27
CA LEU A 51 0.66 -2.57 -6.23
C LEU A 51 0.98 -2.24 -7.69
N ALA A 52 0.97 -0.97 -8.08
CA ALA A 52 1.17 -0.58 -9.48
C ALA A 52 2.61 -0.77 -9.99
N PRO A 53 3.68 -0.38 -9.26
CA PRO A 53 5.05 -0.58 -9.73
C PRO A 53 5.54 -2.01 -9.46
N PRO A 54 6.40 -2.58 -10.33
CA PRO A 54 7.00 -3.89 -10.11
C PRO A 54 7.96 -3.88 -8.91
N THR A 55 8.69 -2.78 -8.71
CA THR A 55 9.64 -2.62 -7.61
C THR A 55 9.25 -1.47 -6.70
N VAL A 56 9.22 -1.72 -5.39
CA VAL A 56 9.08 -0.71 -4.34
C VAL A 56 10.25 -0.85 -3.38
N MET A 57 11.01 0.22 -3.18
CA MET A 57 12.16 0.26 -2.28
C MET A 57 11.78 1.03 -1.01
N PHE A 58 11.97 0.44 0.16
CA PHE A 58 11.64 1.05 1.45
C PHE A 58 12.90 1.61 2.12
N PHE A 59 12.79 2.84 2.62
CA PHE A 59 13.84 3.53 3.35
C PHE A 59 13.32 4.02 4.70
N SER A 60 14.18 3.98 5.71
CA SER A 60 13.91 4.54 7.02
C SER A 60 13.92 6.08 7.00
N LYS A 61 13.55 6.69 8.13
CA LYS A 61 13.67 8.14 8.36
C LYS A 61 15.12 8.64 8.29
N GLU A 62 16.11 7.78 8.44
CA GLU A 62 17.52 8.14 8.26
C GLU A 62 18.00 7.90 6.82
N GLY A 63 17.12 7.52 5.90
CA GLY A 63 17.47 7.18 4.52
C GLY A 63 18.20 5.86 4.38
N LYS A 64 18.17 4.99 5.39
CA LYS A 64 18.78 3.65 5.32
C LYS A 64 17.82 2.71 4.58
N PRO A 65 18.31 1.89 3.65
CA PRO A 65 17.48 0.88 2.99
C PRO A 65 17.00 -0.15 4.03
N LEU A 66 15.71 -0.47 3.98
CA LEU A 66 15.08 -1.49 4.82
C LEU A 66 14.88 -2.80 4.05
N GLY A 67 14.64 -2.69 2.75
CA GLY A 67 14.36 -3.79 1.84
C GLY A 67 13.52 -3.31 0.66
N ASP A 68 13.18 -4.22 -0.22
CA ASP A 68 12.22 -4.01 -1.30
C ASP A 68 10.93 -4.81 -1.07
N LYS A 69 9.93 -4.58 -1.92
CA LYS A 69 8.64 -5.29 -1.89
C LYS A 69 8.78 -6.81 -1.90
N ALA A 70 9.75 -7.36 -2.64
CA ALA A 70 9.94 -8.80 -2.76
C ALA A 70 10.55 -9.38 -1.48
N SER A 71 11.62 -8.77 -0.96
CA SER A 71 12.28 -9.18 0.28
C SER A 71 11.41 -9.03 1.52
N LEU A 72 10.39 -8.15 1.48
CA LEU A 72 9.47 -7.87 2.58
C LEU A 72 8.04 -8.33 2.31
N GLU A 73 7.82 -9.18 1.30
CA GLU A 73 6.47 -9.56 0.85
C GLU A 73 5.64 -10.22 1.95
N GLN A 74 6.27 -11.04 2.80
CA GLN A 74 5.61 -11.70 3.92
C GLN A 74 5.13 -10.68 4.97
N GLN A 75 6.00 -9.74 5.36
CA GLN A 75 5.64 -8.67 6.30
C GLN A 75 4.52 -7.80 5.71
N ILE A 76 4.63 -7.42 4.43
CA ILE A 76 3.63 -6.60 3.75
C ILE A 76 2.28 -7.34 3.67
N HIS A 77 2.28 -8.63 3.36
CA HIS A 77 1.09 -9.47 3.35
C HIS A 77 0.42 -9.50 4.73
N GLU A 78 1.19 -9.72 5.80
CA GLU A 78 0.65 -9.76 7.17
C GLU A 78 0.04 -8.42 7.61
N ILE A 79 0.65 -7.30 7.20
CA ILE A 79 0.14 -5.95 7.54
C ILE A 79 -1.15 -5.64 6.76
N THR A 80 -1.14 -5.90 5.44
CA THR A 80 -2.14 -5.40 4.50
C THR A 80 -3.21 -6.41 4.12
N HIS A 81 -2.98 -7.70 4.36
CA HIS A 81 -3.74 -8.85 3.85
C HIS A 81 -3.82 -8.94 2.31
N ILE A 82 -2.97 -8.21 1.60
CA ILE A 82 -2.85 -8.33 0.15
C ILE A 82 -2.13 -9.64 -0.16
N PRO A 83 -2.67 -10.52 -1.04
CA PRO A 83 -2.02 -11.77 -1.40
C PRO A 83 -0.59 -11.56 -1.91
N ILE A 84 0.33 -12.46 -1.56
CA ILE A 84 1.72 -12.40 -2.02
C ILE A 84 1.79 -12.40 -3.55
N SER A 85 0.93 -13.18 -4.22
CA SER A 85 0.84 -13.17 -5.69
C SER A 85 0.53 -11.79 -6.26
N ALA A 86 -0.34 -11.00 -5.63
CA ALA A 86 -0.61 -9.62 -6.03
C ALA A 86 0.62 -8.71 -5.82
N LEU A 87 1.35 -8.89 -4.71
CA LEU A 87 2.58 -8.15 -4.43
C LEU A 87 3.68 -8.46 -5.47
N GLN A 88 3.73 -9.71 -5.93
CA GLN A 88 4.64 -10.21 -6.98
C GLN A 88 4.22 -9.79 -8.40
N GLY A 89 3.06 -9.13 -8.55
CA GLY A 89 2.61 -8.57 -9.83
C GLY A 89 1.66 -9.46 -10.63
N ALA A 90 1.00 -10.43 -9.99
CA ALA A 90 -0.11 -11.13 -10.63
C ALA A 90 -1.17 -10.13 -11.12
N PRO A 91 -1.77 -10.34 -12.31
CA PRO A 91 -2.78 -9.44 -12.84
C PRO A 91 -3.93 -9.22 -11.84
N LEU A 92 -4.21 -7.97 -11.48
CA LEU A 92 -5.21 -7.65 -10.45
C LEU A 92 -6.62 -8.16 -10.78
N ARG A 93 -6.92 -8.39 -12.07
CA ARG A 93 -8.19 -8.97 -12.54
C ARG A 93 -8.41 -10.44 -12.13
N GLU A 94 -7.36 -11.15 -11.70
CA GLU A 94 -7.44 -12.53 -11.23
C GLU A 94 -8.00 -12.63 -9.80
N PHE A 95 -7.99 -11.52 -9.06
CA PHE A 95 -8.57 -11.40 -7.73
C PHE A 95 -10.02 -10.94 -7.84
N ASP A 96 -10.87 -11.49 -6.98
CA ASP A 96 -12.28 -11.14 -7.00
C ASP A 96 -12.51 -9.67 -6.57
N ILE A 97 -13.71 -9.17 -6.85
CA ILE A 97 -14.05 -7.76 -6.60
C ILE A 97 -14.02 -7.47 -5.10
N GLU A 98 -14.54 -8.37 -4.26
CA GLU A 98 -14.65 -8.15 -2.81
C GLU A 98 -13.28 -8.19 -2.14
N GLU A 99 -12.38 -9.07 -2.59
CA GLU A 99 -10.99 -9.15 -2.17
C GLU A 99 -10.26 -7.85 -2.49
N ARG A 100 -10.35 -7.36 -3.73
CA ARG A 100 -9.75 -6.07 -4.11
C ARG A 100 -10.33 -4.88 -3.34
N MET A 101 -11.63 -4.88 -3.09
CA MET A 101 -12.28 -3.86 -2.26
C MET A 101 -11.75 -3.90 -0.82
N SER A 102 -11.50 -5.10 -0.28
CA SER A 102 -11.00 -5.31 1.08
C SER A 102 -9.61 -4.70 1.34
N TRP A 103 -8.79 -4.52 0.30
CA TRP A 103 -7.43 -3.96 0.42
C TRP A 103 -7.40 -2.50 0.91
N THR A 104 -8.55 -1.81 0.91
CA THR A 104 -8.70 -0.47 1.52
C THR A 104 -9.27 -0.49 2.93
N GLY A 105 -9.63 -1.65 3.47
CA GLY A 105 -10.35 -1.79 4.74
C GLY A 105 -9.68 -1.04 5.89
N LYS A 106 -8.40 -1.36 6.16
CA LYS A 106 -7.58 -0.73 7.22
C LYS A 106 -7.05 0.66 6.85
N ARG A 107 -7.25 1.11 5.61
CA ARG A 107 -6.71 2.38 5.12
C ARG A 107 -7.64 3.55 5.48
N GLN A 108 -7.00 4.66 5.78
CA GLN A 108 -7.57 5.94 6.18
C GLN A 108 -7.22 7.01 5.14
N THR A 109 -8.15 7.92 4.93
CA THR A 109 -8.02 9.01 3.98
C THR A 109 -8.46 10.32 4.63
N THR A 110 -7.84 11.43 4.22
CA THR A 110 -8.20 12.76 4.73
C THR A 110 -9.59 13.17 4.24
N ARG A 111 -9.88 12.89 2.96
CA ARG A 111 -11.22 13.02 2.39
C ARG A 111 -11.84 11.63 2.34
N GLU A 112 -13.09 11.51 2.78
CA GLU A 112 -13.72 10.20 2.95
C GLU A 112 -13.93 9.48 1.60
N GLU A 113 -14.18 10.24 0.53
CA GLU A 113 -14.31 9.80 -0.85
C GLU A 113 -13.01 9.27 -1.47
N ASP A 114 -11.84 9.72 -0.98
CA ASP A 114 -10.55 9.21 -1.44
C ASP A 114 -10.39 7.72 -1.11
N LYS A 115 -11.15 7.17 -0.16
CA LYS A 115 -11.15 5.72 0.11
C LYS A 115 -11.62 4.95 -1.12
N ALA A 116 -12.67 5.42 -1.80
CA ALA A 116 -13.10 4.88 -3.09
C ALA A 116 -12.09 5.20 -4.20
N TYR A 117 -11.58 6.44 -4.28
CA TYR A 117 -10.69 6.82 -5.37
C TYR A 117 -9.30 6.15 -5.32
N SER A 118 -8.88 5.70 -4.14
CA SER A 118 -7.66 4.89 -4.01
C SER A 118 -7.76 3.54 -4.75
N LEU A 119 -8.96 3.06 -5.08
CA LEU A 119 -9.21 1.81 -5.79
C LEU A 119 -9.26 1.96 -7.32
N LEU A 120 -9.25 3.17 -7.88
CA LEU A 120 -9.43 3.36 -9.33
C LEU A 120 -8.37 2.62 -10.15
N GLY A 121 -7.10 2.75 -9.74
CA GLY A 121 -5.99 2.03 -10.38
C GLY A 121 -6.07 0.51 -10.18
N ILE A 122 -6.70 0.04 -9.11
CA ILE A 122 -6.85 -1.39 -8.79
C ILE A 122 -7.91 -2.05 -9.66
N PHE A 123 -8.95 -1.31 -10.03
CA PHE A 123 -10.00 -1.75 -10.95
C PHE A 123 -9.79 -1.30 -12.40
N SER A 124 -8.69 -0.59 -12.70
CA SER A 124 -8.44 0.01 -14.02
C SER A 124 -9.58 0.93 -14.50
N ILE A 125 -10.19 1.65 -13.55
CA ILE A 125 -11.30 2.58 -13.80
C ILE A 125 -10.77 4.01 -13.93
N SER A 126 -11.32 4.76 -14.87
CA SER A 126 -11.07 6.19 -15.03
C SER A 126 -12.33 6.97 -14.70
N MET A 127 -12.44 7.44 -13.45
CA MET A 127 -13.49 8.36 -13.03
C MET A 127 -12.89 9.64 -12.44
N LEU A 128 -13.52 10.78 -12.72
CA LEU A 128 -13.10 12.04 -12.11
C LEU A 128 -13.53 12.10 -10.63
N PRO A 129 -12.61 12.44 -9.72
CA PRO A 129 -12.95 12.73 -8.32
C PRO A 129 -13.97 13.87 -8.24
N ASN A 130 -15.03 13.66 -7.47
CA ASN A 130 -16.04 14.65 -7.13
C ASN A 130 -15.98 14.92 -5.63
N TYR A 131 -15.09 15.83 -5.24
CA TYR A 131 -14.86 16.13 -3.83
C TYR A 131 -16.07 16.81 -3.19
N GLY A 132 -16.49 16.32 -2.03
CA GLY A 132 -17.73 16.72 -1.35
C GLY A 132 -18.93 15.83 -1.64
N GLU A 133 -18.81 14.80 -2.50
CA GLU A 133 -19.90 13.83 -2.71
C GLU A 133 -20.09 12.85 -1.55
N GLY A 134 -19.09 12.77 -0.66
CA GLY A 134 -19.06 11.85 0.46
C GLY A 134 -18.71 10.41 0.05
N LYS A 135 -18.31 9.62 1.04
CA LYS A 135 -17.78 8.26 0.84
C LYS A 135 -18.78 7.33 0.16
N GLU A 136 -20.04 7.35 0.60
CA GLU A 136 -21.07 6.43 0.08
C GLU A 136 -21.40 6.70 -1.39
N SER A 137 -21.48 7.99 -1.81
CA SER A 137 -21.69 8.35 -3.21
C SER A 137 -20.50 7.92 -4.08
N ALA A 138 -19.28 8.18 -3.61
CA ALA A 138 -18.06 7.79 -4.32
C ALA A 138 -17.98 6.26 -4.52
N PHE A 139 -18.28 5.47 -3.48
CA PHE A 139 -18.35 4.01 -3.61
C PHE A 139 -19.50 3.52 -4.51
N LYS A 140 -20.65 4.21 -4.50
CA LYS A 140 -21.76 3.88 -5.41
C LYS A 140 -21.36 4.09 -6.87
N ARG A 141 -20.68 5.19 -7.18
CA ARG A 141 -20.13 5.44 -8.52
C ARG A 141 -19.09 4.40 -8.90
N LEU A 142 -18.12 4.14 -8.02
CA LEU A 142 -17.11 3.10 -8.25
C LEU A 142 -17.74 1.74 -8.57
N ARG A 143 -18.72 1.29 -7.78
CA ARG A 143 -19.42 0.02 -8.01
C ARG A 143 -20.21 -0.02 -9.32
N LYS A 144 -20.69 1.13 -9.81
CA LYS A 144 -21.35 1.24 -11.11
C LYS A 144 -20.33 0.99 -12.22
N GLU A 145 -19.19 1.68 -12.18
CA GLU A 145 -18.10 1.54 -13.15
C GLU A 145 -17.49 0.11 -13.15
N ILE A 146 -17.44 -0.58 -12.01
CA ILE A 146 -16.96 -1.98 -11.94
C ILE A 146 -17.88 -2.96 -12.69
N ARG A 147 -19.17 -2.63 -12.82
CA ARG A 147 -20.19 -3.51 -13.41
C ARG A 147 -20.46 -3.22 -14.90
N GLU A 148 -19.92 -2.12 -15.41
CA GLU A 148 -19.99 -1.74 -16.84
C GLU A 148 -18.92 -2.48 -17.63
#